data_AF-A0A8J3SKA7-F1
#
_entry.id   AF-A0A8J3SKA7-F1
#
_cell.length_a   1.000
_cell.length_b   1.000
_cell.length_c   1.000
_cell.angle_alpha   90.00
_cell.angle_beta   90.00
_cell.angle_gamma   90.00
#
_symmetry.space_group_name_H-M   'P 1'
#
loop_
_entity.id
_entity.type
_entity.pdbx_description
1 polymer ?
#
loop_
_entity_poly.entity_id
_entity_poly.type
_entity_poly.pdbx_seq_one_letter_code
_entity_poly.pdbx_strand_id
1 'polypeptide(L)' 'MAGSHAGSPKSWLAVIVILVGFTLGGVALCLGPNWPLVWAGAGVIVVGGVIALIVDIFSDVIVDAPRVLGAEKVQRKG' A
#
# COMPACT_ATOMS: atom_id res chain seq x y z
N MET A 1 12.08 7.67 -18.44
CA MET A 1 12.13 7.16 -17.06
C MET A 1 10.79 6.48 -16.81
N ALA A 2 10.80 5.20 -16.41
CA ALA A 2 9.59 4.41 -16.24
C ALA A 2 8.58 5.16 -15.36
N GLY A 3 7.39 5.44 -15.91
CA GLY A 3 6.30 6.05 -15.16
C GLY A 3 5.88 5.09 -14.04
N SER A 4 6.33 5.36 -12.82
CA SER A 4 5.93 4.58 -11.66
C SER A 4 4.55 5.04 -11.21
N HIS A 5 3.52 4.29 -11.59
CA HIS A 5 2.22 4.31 -10.89
C HIS A 5 2.29 3.62 -9.51
N ALA A 6 3.45 3.04 -9.17
CA ALA A 6 3.72 2.53 -7.84
C ALA A 6 4.11 3.70 -6.94
N GLY A 7 3.43 3.79 -5.79
CA GLY A 7 3.72 4.77 -4.74
C GLY A 7 5.22 4.86 -4.40
N SER A 8 5.60 5.98 -3.80
CA SER A 8 6.94 6.30 -3.32
C SER A 8 7.63 5.09 -2.70
N PRO A 9 8.93 4.87 -2.97
CA PRO A 9 9.72 3.81 -2.33
C PRO A 9 9.59 3.78 -0.80
N LYS A 10 9.31 4.93 -0.17
CA LYS A 10 9.11 5.04 1.29
C LYS A 10 7.81 4.37 1.76
N SER A 11 6.74 4.48 0.97
CA SER A 11 5.45 3.83 1.24
C SER A 11 5.53 2.32 1.09
N TRP A 12 6.30 1.86 0.09
CA TRP A 12 6.55 0.43 -0.13
C TRP A 12 7.21 -0.27 1.06
N LEU A 13 8.02 0.45 1.85
CA LEU A 13 8.58 -0.09 3.09
C LEU A 13 7.47 -0.49 4.08
N ALA A 14 6.47 0.37 4.29
CA ALA A 14 5.34 0.07 5.16
C ALA A 14 4.58 -1.16 4.66
N VAL A 15 4.33 -1.24 3.35
CA VAL A 15 3.63 -2.36 2.71
C VAL A 15 4.36 -3.68 2.93
N ILE A 16 5.68 -3.74 2.69
CA ILE A 16 6.47 -4.96 2.89
C ILE A 16 6.42 -5.42 4.34
N VAL A 17 6.57 -4.51 5.30
CA VAL A 17 6.54 -4.86 6.73
C VAL A 17 5.20 -5.48 7.12
N ILE A 18 4.08 -4.88 6.68
CA ILE A 18 2.74 -5.41 6.92
C ILE A 18 2.56 -6.77 6.25
N LEU A 19 3.02 -6.93 5.01
CA LEU A 19 2.95 -8.20 4.26
C LEU A 19 3.72 -9.32 4.96
N VAL A 20 4.91 -9.04 5.49
CA VAL A 20 5.71 -10.01 6.24
C VAL A 20 4.98 -10.43 7.53
N GLY A 21 4.46 -9.46 8.30
CA GLY A 21 3.69 -9.76 9.51
C GLY A 21 2.45 -10.61 9.24
N PHE A 22 1.70 -10.28 8.19
CA PHE A 22 0.53 -11.04 7.75
C PHE A 22 0.90 -12.45 7.27
N THR A 23 1.95 -12.58 6.48
CA THR A 23 2.41 -13.89 5.99
C THR A 23 2.82 -14.79 7.16
N LEU A 24 3.59 -14.28 8.11
CA LEU A 24 3.99 -15.03 9.31
C LEU A 24 2.79 -15.44 10.15
N GLY A 25 1.85 -14.52 10.39
CA GLY A 25 0.62 -14.81 11.14
C GLY A 25 -0.29 -15.82 10.45
N GLY A 26 -0.48 -15.70 9.13
CA GLY A 26 -1.28 -16.62 8.33
C GLY A 26 -0.68 -18.03 8.29
N VAL A 27 0.64 -18.15 8.08
CA VAL A 27 1.34 -19.44 8.14
C VAL A 27 1.23 -20.06 9.54
N ALA A 28 1.34 -19.26 10.60
CA ALA A 28 1.17 -19.72 11.99
C ALA A 28 -0.23 -20.26 12.29
N LEU A 29 -1.28 -19.77 11.63
CA LEU A 29 -2.63 -20.32 11.74
C LEU A 29 -2.78 -21.65 11.00
N CYS A 30 -2.09 -21.82 9.86
CA CYS A 30 -2.18 -23.02 9.03
C CYS A 30 -1.42 -24.24 9.58
N LEU A 31 -0.31 -24.06 10.29
CA LEU A 31 0.56 -25.14 10.77
C LEU A 31 0.11 -25.78 12.10
N GLY A 32 -1.17 -25.62 12.46
CA GLY A 32 -1.67 -25.79 13.83
C GLY A 32 -1.47 -24.49 14.61
N PRO A 33 -2.42 -24.08 15.48
CA PRO A 33 -2.41 -22.72 16.01
C PRO A 33 -1.24 -22.48 16.96
N ASN A 34 -0.14 -22.00 16.39
CA ASN A 34 1.01 -21.46 17.12
C ASN A 34 0.68 -20.04 17.54
N TRP A 35 -0.12 -19.92 18.60
CA TRP A 35 -0.61 -18.64 19.12
C TRP A 35 0.49 -17.60 19.38
N PRO A 36 1.67 -17.96 19.95
CA PRO A 36 2.77 -17.00 20.08
C PRO A 36 3.20 -16.38 18.73
N LEU A 37 3.32 -17.19 17.68
CA LEU A 37 3.74 -16.71 16.37
C LEU A 37 2.65 -15.87 15.67
N VAL A 38 1.38 -16.19 15.92
CA VAL A 38 0.26 -15.35 15.49
C VAL A 38 0.34 -13.95 16.12
N TRP A 39 0.58 -13.86 17.43
CA TRP A 39 0.73 -12.57 18.11
C TRP A 39 1.98 -11.81 17.67
N ALA A 40 3.09 -12.51 17.40
CA ALA A 40 4.27 -11.89 16.83
C ALA A 40 3.98 -11.28 15.44
N GLY A 41 3.28 -12.02 14.56
CA GLY A 41 2.83 -11.53 13.26
C GLY A 41 1.92 -10.31 13.38
N ALA A 42 0.95 -10.35 14.31
CA ALA A 42 0.08 -9.21 14.62
C ALA A 42 0.88 -7.97 15.09
N GLY A 43 1.89 -8.16 15.95
CA GLY A 43 2.79 -7.10 16.37
C GLY A 43 3.56 -6.47 15.20
N VAL A 44 4.06 -7.28 14.27
CA VAL A 44 4.74 -6.78 13.05
C VAL A 44 3.78 -5.96 12.17
N ILE A 45 2.52 -6.40 12.03
CA ILE A 45 1.49 -5.62 11.31
C ILE A 45 1.27 -4.26 11.98
N VAL A 46 1.19 -4.21 13.32
CA VAL A 46 1.03 -2.95 14.06
C VAL A 46 2.22 -2.01 13.81
N VAL A 47 3.45 -2.53 13.86
CA VAL A 47 4.66 -1.76 13.52
C VAL A 47 4.58 -1.22 12.08
N GLY A 48 4.19 -2.05 11.12
CA GLY A 48 3.98 -1.63 9.74
C GLY A 48 2.90 -0.55 9.60
N GLY A 49 1.82 -0.62 10.38
CA GLY A 49 0.79 0.42 10.46
C GLY A 49 1.32 1.74 11.01
N VAL A 50 2.18 1.70 12.04
CA VAL A 50 2.85 2.92 12.55
C VAL A 50 3.75 3.53 11.46
N ILE A 51 4.52 2.71 10.75
CA ILE A 51 5.34 3.18 9.62
C ILE A 51 4.45 3.80 8.54
N ALA A 52 3.32 3.18 8.20
CA ALA A 52 2.36 3.67 7.22
C ALA A 52 1.82 5.07 7.57
N LEU A 53 1.54 5.30 8.86
CA LEU A 53 1.15 6.63 9.36
C LEU A 53 2.28 7.65 9.25
N ILE A 54 3.52 7.26 9.59
CA ILE A 54 4.70 8.15 9.53
C ILE A 54 5.01 8.57 8.09
N VAL A 55 4.90 7.65 7.13
CA VAL A 55 5.21 7.92 5.71
C VAL A 55 4.02 8.52 4.95
N ASP A 56 2.90 8.73 5.63
CA ASP A 56 1.65 9.24 5.06
C ASP A 56 1.28 8.52 3.76
N ILE A 57 1.14 7.19 3.87
CA ILE A 57 0.91 6.28 2.73
C ILE A 57 -0.30 6.67 1.86
N PHE A 58 -1.29 7.35 2.42
CA PHE A 58 -2.50 7.76 1.69
C PHE A 58 -2.30 9.03 0.86
N SER A 59 -1.30 9.85 1.18
CA SER A 59 -0.90 10.97 0.31
C SER A 59 -0.03 10.52 -0.86
N ASP A 60 0.46 9.28 -0.82
CA ASP A 60 1.34 8.70 -1.82
C ASP A 60 0.59 8.11 -3.04
N VAL A 61 -0.74 8.06 -3.01
CA VAL A 61 -1.54 7.67 -4.18
C VAL A 61 -1.70 8.86 -5.13
N ILE A 62 -1.15 8.72 -6.34
CA ILE A 62 -1.31 9.70 -7.41
C ILE A 62 -2.75 9.60 -7.94
N VAL A 63 -3.55 10.64 -7.70
CA VAL A 63 -4.88 10.77 -8.31
C VAL A 63 -4.70 11.34 -9.71
N ASP A 64 -5.09 10.58 -10.74
CA ASP A 64 -5.07 11.06 -12.11
C ASP A 64 -5.92 12.34 -12.23
N ALA A 65 -5.37 13.35 -12.90
CA ALA A 65 -6.14 14.55 -13.23
C ALA A 65 -7.42 14.15 -13.99
N PRO A 66 -8.57 14.79 -13.72
CA PRO A 66 -9.81 14.45 -14.39
C PRO A 66 -9.59 14.51 -15.90
N ARG A 67 -9.74 13.35 -16.56
CA ARG A 67 -9.68 13.29 -18.02
C ARG A 67 -10.74 14.25 -18.54
N VAL A 68 -10.33 15.38 -19.12
CA VAL A 68 -11.21 16.30 -19.86
C VAL A 68 -11.66 15.60 -21.15
N LEU A 69 -12.53 14.61 -20.97
CA LEU A 69 -13.25 13.88 -21.99
C LEU A 69 -14.27 14.84 -22.63
N GLY A 70 -13.82 15.71 -23.54
CA GLY A 70 -14.72 16.38 -24.50
C GLY A 70 -14.43 17.83 -24.88
N ALA A 71 -13.71 18.61 -24.08
CA ALA A 71 -13.60 20.06 -24.32
C ALA A 71 -12.69 20.43 -25.51
N GLU A 72 -11.60 19.68 -25.74
CA GLU A 72 -10.65 20.03 -26.81
C GLU A 72 -11.18 19.74 -28.23
N LYS A 73 -12.02 18.71 -28.41
CA LYS A 73 -12.57 18.37 -29.74
C LYS A 73 -13.71 19.30 -30.19
N VAL A 74 -14.33 20.06 -29.30
CA VAL A 74 -15.38 21.03 -29.65
C VAL A 74 -14.78 22.38 -30.06
N GLN A 75 -13.72 22.85 -29.39
CA GLN A 75 -13.12 24.16 -29.66
C GLN A 75 -12.31 24.23 -30.96
N ARG A 76 -11.85 23.08 -31.49
CA ARG A 76 -11.16 22.98 -32.78
C ARG A 76 -12.08 23.07 -34.00
N LYS A 77 -13.40 23.05 -33.81
CA LYS A 77 -14.41 22.98 -34.89
C LYS A 77 -15.29 24.22 -35.01
N GLY A 78 -15.03 25.27 -34.23
CA GLY A 78 -15.71 26.57 -34.28
C GLY A 78 -14.85 27.64 -34.93
#